data_AF-A0A536BC66-F1
#
_entry.id   AF-A0A536BC66-F1
#
_cell.length_a   1.000
_cell.length_b   1.000
_cell.length_c   1.000
_cell.angle_alpha   90.00
_cell.angle_beta   90.00
_cell.angle_gamma   90.00
#
_symmetry.space_group_name_H-M   'P 1'
#
loop_
_entity.id
_entity.type
_entity.pdbx_description
1 polymer ?
#
loop_
_entity_poly.entity_id
_entity_poly.type
_entity_poly.pdbx_seq_one_letter_code
_entity_poly.pdbx_strand_id
1 'polypeptide(L)' 'MKGFRALSVATAVATYALVVLGGVVRVSGSGLGCPDWPLCHGRVLPPLDLHA' A
#
# COMPACT_ATOMS: atom_id res chain seq x y z
N MET A 1 -10.90 4.96 27.94
CA MET A 1 -11.06 3.60 27.38
C MET A 1 -11.64 3.56 25.95
N LYS A 2 -12.54 4.47 25.54
CA LYS A 2 -13.09 4.49 24.16
C LYS A 2 -12.02 4.74 23.07
N GLY A 3 -11.05 5.62 23.33
CA GLY A 3 -9.96 5.93 22.40
C GLY A 3 -9.07 4.73 22.06
N PHE A 4 -8.68 3.94 23.06
CA PHE A 4 -7.90 2.71 22.84
C PHE A 4 -8.66 1.70 21.99
N ARG A 5 -9.96 1.48 22.28
CA ARG A 5 -10.81 0.58 21.50
C ARG A 5 -10.98 1.04 20.05
N ALA A 6 -11.10 2.35 19.81
CA ALA A 6 -11.17 2.91 18.45
C ALA A 6 -9.86 2.70 17.68
N LEU A 7 -8.71 2.95 18.31
CA LEU A 7 -7.39 2.70 17.73
C LEU A 7 -7.20 1.22 17.37
N SER A 8 -7.56 0.30 18.26
CA SER A 8 -7.46 -1.14 18.00
C SER A 8 -8.34 -1.60 16.83
N VAL A 9 -9.55 -1.05 16.70
CA VAL A 9 -10.42 -1.37 15.57
C VAL A 9 -9.87 -0.76 14.28
N ALA A 10 -9.39 0.48 14.33
CA ALA A 10 -8.81 1.15 13.17
C ALA A 10 -7.58 0.40 12.63
N THR A 11 -6.68 -0.07 13.50
CA THR A 11 -5.52 -0.86 13.07
C THR A 11 -5.92 -2.22 12.50
N ALA A 12 -6.90 -2.90 13.09
CA ALA A 12 -7.40 -4.16 12.55
C ALA A 12 -8.00 -3.99 11.14
N VAL A 13 -8.82 -2.96 10.95
CA VAL A 13 -9.42 -2.63 9.64
C VAL A 13 -8.33 -2.25 8.62
N ALA A 14 -7.37 -1.41 9.00
CA ALA A 14 -6.26 -1.02 8.12
C ALA A 14 -5.41 -2.24 7.72
N THR A 15 -5.12 -3.14 8.66
CA THR A 15 -4.35 -4.37 8.38
C THR A 15 -5.10 -5.26 7.41
N TYR A 16 -6.41 -5.45 7.60
CA TYR A 16 -7.23 -6.23 6.68
C TYR A 16 -7.26 -5.60 5.27
N ALA A 17 -7.41 -4.28 5.18
CA ALA A 17 -7.36 -3.57 3.90
C ALA A 17 -6.00 -3.76 3.19
N LEU A 18 -4.88 -3.70 3.93
CA LEU A 18 -3.54 -3.96 3.39
C LEU A 18 -3.38 -5.39 2.85
N VAL A 19 -3.97 -6.40 3.53
CA VAL A 19 -3.96 -7.79 3.06
C VAL A 19 -4.69 -7.92 1.71
N VAL A 20 -5.88 -7.32 1.60
CA VAL A 20 -6.66 -7.32 0.35
C VAL A 20 -5.89 -6.61 -0.76
N LEU A 21 -5.36 -5.42 -0.49
CA LEU A 21 -4.60 -4.64 -1.47
C LEU A 21 -3.34 -5.37 -1.93
N GLY A 22 -2.64 -6.03 -1.01
CA GLY A 22 -1.51 -6.91 -1.34
C GLY A 22 -1.91 -8.08 -2.23
N GLY A 23 -3.08 -8.70 -1.98
CA GLY A 23 -3.64 -9.72 -2.85
C GLY A 23 -3.90 -9.21 -4.27
N VAL A 24 -4.47 -8.01 -4.39
CA VAL A 24 -4.70 -7.35 -5.69
C VAL A 24 -3.39 -7.12 -6.45
N VAL A 25 -2.36 -6.56 -5.79
CA VAL A 25 -1.04 -6.33 -6.39
C VAL A 25 -0.39 -7.63 -6.89
N ARG A 26 -0.62 -8.74 -6.19
CA ARG A 26 -0.09 -10.05 -6.57
C ARG A 26 -0.78 -10.60 -7.80
N VAL A 27 -2.10 -10.54 -7.88
CA VAL A 27 -2.86 -11.05 -9.04
C VAL A 27 -2.73 -10.16 -10.27
N SER A 28 -2.54 -8.84 -10.10
CA SER A 28 -2.32 -7.92 -11.22
C SER A 28 -0.89 -7.94 -11.77
N GLY A 29 0.03 -8.67 -11.13
CA GLY A 29 1.46 -8.66 -11.48
C GLY A 29 2.19 -7.36 -11.13
N SER A 30 1.53 -6.42 -10.44
CA SER A 30 2.09 -5.10 -10.10
C SER A 30 3.18 -5.16 -9.02
N GLY A 31 3.40 -6.31 -8.39
CA GLY A 31 4.43 -6.51 -7.37
C GLY A 31 5.87 -6.32 -7.84
N LEU A 32 6.09 -6.26 -9.16
CA LEU A 32 7.38 -5.97 -9.79
C LEU A 32 7.43 -4.56 -10.42
N GLY A 33 6.47 -3.69 -10.10
CA GLY A 33 6.35 -2.37 -10.71
C GLY A 33 7.53 -1.45 -10.40
N CYS A 34 8.02 -1.47 -9.16
CA CYS A 34 9.25 -0.76 -8.77
C CYS A 34 10.36 -1.79 -8.51
N PRO A 35 11.53 -1.65 -9.16
CA PRO A 35 12.65 -2.57 -8.96
C PRO A 35 13.32 -2.41 -7.59
N ASP A 36 13.18 -1.24 -6.97
CA ASP A 36 13.88 -0.85 -5.74
C ASP A 36 12.92 -0.18 -4.74
N TRP A 37 13.30 -0.20 -3.46
CA TRP A 37 12.65 0.52 -2.36
C TRP A 37 13.76 1.01 -1.40
N PRO A 38 13.74 2.26 -0.88
CA PRO A 38 12.63 3.23 -0.83
C PRO A 38 12.50 4.13 -2.06
N LEU A 39 13.44 4.07 -3.00
CA LEU A 39 13.37 4.78 -4.27
C LEU A 39 12.81 3.83 -5.34
N CYS A 40 11.83 4.28 -6.12
CA CYS A 40 11.34 3.63 -7.31
C CYS A 40 11.96 4.30 -8.55
N HIS A 41 12.79 3.59 -9.32
CA HIS A 41 13.51 4.13 -10.48
C HIS A 41 14.36 5.38 -10.14
N GLY A 42 15.04 5.38 -9.00
CA GLY A 42 15.88 6.50 -8.56
C GLY A 42 15.11 7.70 -8.02
N ARG A 43 13.78 7.64 -7.90
CA ARG A 43 12.94 8.68 -7.28
C ARG A 43 12.10 8.11 -6.13
N VAL A 44 11.86 8.89 -5.08
CA VAL A 44 11.00 8.44 -3.96
C VAL A 44 9.56 8.23 -4.40
N LEU A 45 9.10 9.03 -5.34
CA LEU A 45 7.79 8.91 -5.95
C LEU A 45 7.96 8.89 -7.47
N PRO A 46 7.36 7.92 -8.19
CA PRO A 46 7.32 7.95 -9.65
C PRO A 46 6.61 9.23 -10.11
N PRO A 47 6.87 9.71 -11.34
CA PRO A 47 6.19 10.88 -11.88
C PRO A 47 4.66 10.69 -11.80
N LEU A 48 3.95 11.72 -11.32
CA LEU A 48 2.49 11.73 -11.23
C LEU A 48 1.83 12.01 -12.59
N ASP A 49 2.54 11.75 -13.68
CA ASP A 49 2.02 11.88 -15.03
C ASP A 49 1.06 10.71 -15.26
N LEU A 50 -0.25 11.01 -15.19
CA LEU A 50 -1.31 10.07 -15.52
C LEU A 50 -1.22 9.77 -17.03
N HIS A 51 -0.46 8.74 -17.42
CA HIS A 51 -0.58 8.15 -18.75
C HIS A 51 -1.95 7.46 -18.82
N ALA A 52 -2.93 8.18 -19.38
CA ALA A 52 -4.21 7.63 -19.82
C ALA A 52 -4.04 6.83 -21.11
#